data_AF-A0A8J2WHT6-F1
#
_entry.id   AF-A0A8J2WHT6-F1
#
_cell.length_a   1.000
_cell.length_b   1.000
_cell.length_c   1.000
_cell.angle_alpha   90.00
_cell.angle_beta   90.00
_cell.angle_gamma   90.00
#
_symmetry.space_group_name_H-M   'P 1'
#
loop_
_entity.id
_entity.type
_entity.pdbx_description
1 polymer ?
#
loop_
_entity_poly.entity_id
_entity_poly.type
_entity_poly.pdbx_seq_one_letter_code
_entity_poly.pdbx_strand_id
1 'polypeptide(L)'
;MPKRKKRRQNDSSRAMQQALDHYECALRNLEDADERAALEALDFAEVFLERAQDDDVRQGLVAEVSLARGALLEVADPMNARLAYDRSFSADGNAAAALRAARLAWRCGDDEVACEALLERARAAAAGDEEARGDAAELLGRFLAERGRVHEVHELAELGYDRTFSRKALTNNLNARPCDGAPARLFDDALPAKALAALRRALRPAACYWRETDYGSPAVGFFSFTHRIDALSDTALEGVLQGIWHAAVKALPEARNATYVEWWAHTRRRGDGHALHYDSVPGLVDEAPPRHPLASTVTFLEASVGGPTIIFDQTVANKRSTRAWVAAARPNRLLVFDGSLLHGVLPGGRGHGRRTTFMANFWRDDPRAGDASDNEATRGTNILFPPPDCDWPADFGERVGDVEIRCQGQNAPAVALEDVVTRLDGGAVAPGDLLTDGTFFDCLETIGCEARAGGADEDVAVAPARQDYGRYEIRTDAAGLGSSDDDDGADEDDEMPTYGYGCIGCHHAADGCIACRAVDDRCFGDDFGPTADVDYADSSSEDDLPPPAKRLRGRWNRSIYEAAERARARRKARRRRN
;
A
#
# COMPACT_ATOMS: atom_id res chain seq x y z
N MET A 1 12.29 -52.93 -17.93
CA MET A 1 11.57 -52.22 -16.85
C MET A 1 12.43 -51.19 -16.09
N PRO A 2 13.62 -51.50 -15.53
CA PRO A 2 14.35 -50.56 -14.64
C PRO A 2 14.84 -49.26 -15.31
N LYS A 3 15.23 -49.30 -16.60
CA LYS A 3 15.68 -48.10 -17.35
C LYS A 3 14.62 -47.00 -17.46
N ARG A 4 13.32 -47.35 -17.53
CA ARG A 4 12.22 -46.37 -17.63
C ARG A 4 11.98 -45.64 -16.30
N LYS A 5 12.13 -46.33 -15.16
CA LYS A 5 11.95 -45.74 -13.82
C LYS A 5 13.07 -44.72 -13.52
N LYS A 6 14.32 -45.07 -13.82
CA LYS A 6 15.48 -44.17 -13.64
C LYS A 6 15.37 -42.90 -14.49
N ARG A 7 14.93 -43.01 -15.76
CA ARG A 7 14.73 -41.83 -16.62
C ARG A 7 13.65 -40.89 -16.08
N ARG A 8 12.49 -41.43 -15.65
CA ARG A 8 11.42 -40.62 -15.05
C ARG A 8 11.85 -39.89 -13.77
N GLN A 9 12.67 -40.54 -12.95
CA GLN A 9 13.21 -39.93 -11.74
C GLN A 9 14.16 -38.77 -12.09
N ASN A 10 15.06 -38.97 -13.05
CA ASN A 10 15.97 -37.91 -13.51
C ASN A 10 15.21 -36.72 -14.12
N ASP A 11 14.19 -36.97 -14.95
CA ASP A 11 13.36 -35.93 -15.56
C ASP A 11 12.62 -35.10 -14.48
N SER A 12 12.13 -35.79 -13.42
CA SER A 12 11.49 -35.16 -12.27
C SER A 12 12.45 -34.28 -11.46
N SER A 13 13.63 -34.80 -11.11
CA SER A 13 14.63 -34.03 -10.36
C SER A 13 15.09 -32.80 -11.13
N ARG A 14 15.24 -32.92 -12.46
CA ARG A 14 15.57 -31.79 -13.32
C ARG A 14 14.46 -30.74 -13.34
N ALA A 15 13.20 -31.16 -13.47
CA ALA A 15 12.07 -30.23 -13.42
C ALA A 15 12.01 -29.49 -12.06
N MET A 16 12.25 -30.19 -10.96
CA MET A 16 12.31 -29.58 -9.62
C MET A 16 13.40 -28.50 -9.51
N GLN A 17 14.61 -28.80 -9.99
CA GLN A 17 15.71 -27.83 -9.97
C GLN A 17 15.38 -26.61 -10.83
N GLN A 18 14.80 -26.79 -12.01
CA GLN A 18 14.40 -25.68 -12.87
C GLN A 18 13.33 -24.80 -12.22
N ALA A 19 12.35 -25.40 -11.53
CA ALA A 19 11.37 -24.63 -10.76
C ALA A 19 12.03 -23.79 -9.67
N LEU A 20 12.99 -24.37 -8.94
CA LEU A 20 13.77 -23.69 -7.92
C LEU A 20 14.58 -22.52 -8.51
N ASP A 21 15.28 -22.73 -9.63
CA ASP A 21 16.09 -21.71 -10.30
C ASP A 21 15.23 -20.51 -10.73
N HIS A 22 14.01 -20.77 -11.24
CA HIS A 22 13.05 -19.75 -11.62
C HIS A 22 12.45 -19.02 -10.41
N TYR A 23 12.17 -19.74 -9.32
CA TYR A 23 11.73 -19.12 -8.07
C TYR A 23 12.81 -18.20 -7.47
N GLU A 24 14.07 -18.63 -7.47
CA GLU A 24 15.20 -17.77 -7.07
C GLU A 24 15.41 -16.59 -8.03
N CYS A 25 15.12 -16.76 -9.32
CA CYS A 25 15.11 -15.66 -10.28
C CYS A 25 14.01 -14.64 -9.93
N ALA A 26 12.82 -15.11 -9.56
CA ALA A 26 11.74 -14.24 -9.10
C ALA A 26 12.16 -13.44 -7.85
N LEU A 27 12.86 -14.07 -6.90
CA LEU A 27 13.40 -13.37 -5.73
C LEU A 27 14.39 -12.26 -6.11
N ARG A 28 15.30 -12.52 -7.06
CA ARG A 28 16.25 -11.49 -7.55
C ARG A 28 15.55 -10.36 -8.30
N ASN A 29 14.60 -10.69 -9.16
CA ASN A 29 13.79 -9.70 -9.87
C ASN A 29 12.98 -8.86 -8.87
N LEU A 30 12.46 -9.52 -7.83
CA LEU A 30 11.86 -8.83 -6.71
C LEU A 30 12.87 -7.89 -6.13
N GLU A 31 14.08 -8.30 -5.70
CA GLU A 31 15.20 -7.47 -5.18
C GLU A 31 15.54 -6.21 -6.02
N ASP A 32 15.34 -6.27 -7.32
CA ASP A 32 15.51 -5.16 -8.27
C ASP A 32 14.21 -4.33 -8.50
N ALA A 33 13.14 -4.71 -7.80
CA ALA A 33 11.76 -4.23 -7.88
C ALA A 33 11.16 -4.28 -9.28
N ASP A 34 11.50 -5.34 -10.02
CA ASP A 34 10.85 -5.73 -11.26
C ASP A 34 9.79 -6.80 -10.98
N GLU A 35 8.64 -6.36 -10.45
CA GLU A 35 7.51 -7.24 -10.13
C GLU A 35 6.98 -7.99 -11.37
N ARG A 36 7.11 -7.40 -12.56
CA ARG A 36 6.69 -8.04 -13.81
C ARG A 36 7.61 -9.21 -14.15
N ALA A 37 8.93 -8.99 -14.16
CA ALA A 37 9.89 -10.06 -14.40
C ALA A 37 9.83 -11.13 -13.30
N ALA A 38 9.53 -10.74 -12.05
CA ALA A 38 9.29 -11.68 -10.97
C ALA A 38 8.07 -12.57 -11.23
N LEU A 39 6.95 -11.97 -11.64
CA LEU A 39 5.73 -12.71 -12.00
C LEU A 39 5.95 -13.66 -13.18
N GLU A 40 6.63 -13.20 -14.24
CA GLU A 40 6.99 -14.03 -15.39
C GLU A 40 7.87 -15.22 -14.96
N ALA A 41 8.83 -15.01 -14.06
CA ALA A 41 9.67 -16.09 -13.51
C ALA A 41 8.86 -17.09 -12.67
N LEU A 42 7.89 -16.64 -11.87
CA LEU A 42 6.99 -17.53 -11.12
C LEU A 42 6.09 -18.36 -12.04
N ASP A 43 5.57 -17.77 -13.12
CA ASP A 43 4.79 -18.50 -14.13
C ASP A 43 5.62 -19.64 -14.76
N PHE A 44 6.92 -19.42 -15.04
CA PHE A 44 7.81 -20.49 -15.49
C PHE A 44 8.03 -21.56 -14.41
N ALA A 45 8.21 -21.17 -13.15
CA ALA A 45 8.37 -22.11 -12.05
C ALA A 45 7.17 -23.06 -11.94
N GLU A 46 5.94 -22.55 -12.09
CA GLU A 46 4.71 -23.36 -12.08
C GLU A 46 4.70 -24.41 -13.20
N VAL A 47 5.13 -24.05 -14.42
CA VAL A 47 5.21 -24.98 -15.57
C VAL A 47 6.15 -26.15 -15.29
N PHE A 48 7.28 -25.90 -14.61
CA PHE A 48 8.21 -26.95 -14.25
C PHE A 48 7.70 -27.82 -13.09
N LEU A 49 7.04 -27.22 -12.10
CA LEU A 49 6.41 -27.96 -11.00
C LEU A 49 5.37 -28.96 -11.49
N GLU A 50 4.58 -28.61 -12.50
CA GLU A 50 3.60 -29.52 -13.13
C GLU A 50 4.21 -30.79 -13.73
N ARG A 51 5.50 -30.74 -14.11
CA ARG A 51 6.23 -31.87 -14.69
C ARG A 51 6.96 -32.72 -13.66
N ALA A 52 7.17 -32.20 -12.45
CA ALA A 52 7.81 -32.92 -11.37
C ALA A 52 6.89 -34.01 -10.79
N GLN A 53 7.47 -35.10 -10.29
CA GLN A 53 6.77 -36.15 -9.57
C GLN A 53 6.19 -35.59 -8.27
N ASP A 54 5.00 -36.07 -7.94
CA ASP A 54 4.29 -35.65 -6.76
C ASP A 54 4.95 -36.23 -5.50
N ASP A 55 5.62 -35.37 -4.73
CA ASP A 55 6.23 -35.65 -3.44
C ASP A 55 6.10 -34.44 -2.50
N ASP A 56 6.43 -34.63 -1.23
CA ASP A 56 6.31 -33.59 -0.20
C ASP A 56 7.15 -32.33 -0.51
N VAL A 57 8.28 -32.49 -1.23
CA VAL A 57 9.16 -31.39 -1.60
C VAL A 57 8.51 -30.55 -2.68
N ARG A 58 7.91 -31.20 -3.69
CA ARG A 58 7.12 -30.53 -4.73
C ARG A 58 5.99 -29.72 -4.11
N GLN A 59 5.24 -30.32 -3.19
CA GLN A 59 4.10 -29.66 -2.57
C GLN A 59 4.51 -28.41 -1.80
N GLY A 60 5.61 -28.48 -1.03
CA GLY A 60 6.18 -27.29 -0.39
C GLY A 60 6.56 -26.19 -1.38
N LEU A 61 7.21 -26.54 -2.50
CA LEU A 61 7.60 -25.54 -3.50
C LEU A 61 6.40 -24.98 -4.28
N VAL A 62 5.38 -25.79 -4.57
CA VAL A 62 4.09 -25.32 -5.13
C VAL A 62 3.44 -24.31 -4.19
N ALA A 63 3.43 -24.58 -2.89
CA ALA A 63 2.86 -23.68 -1.89
C ALA A 63 3.55 -22.31 -1.91
N GLU A 64 4.89 -22.28 -1.87
CA GLU A 64 5.69 -21.06 -1.88
C GLU A 64 5.56 -20.27 -3.19
N VAL A 65 5.70 -20.93 -4.34
CA VAL A 65 5.57 -20.29 -5.67
C VAL A 65 4.18 -19.69 -5.83
N SER A 66 3.13 -20.43 -5.46
CA SER A 66 1.75 -19.96 -5.63
C SER A 66 1.39 -18.85 -4.65
N LEU A 67 1.93 -18.88 -3.41
CA LEU A 67 1.77 -17.80 -2.44
C LEU A 67 2.43 -16.50 -2.93
N ALA A 68 3.67 -16.58 -3.40
CA ALA A 68 4.41 -15.46 -3.97
C ALA A 68 3.69 -14.87 -5.19
N ARG A 69 3.23 -15.74 -6.09
CA ARG A 69 2.50 -15.36 -7.29
C ARG A 69 1.19 -14.64 -6.93
N GLY A 70 0.44 -15.18 -5.97
CA GLY A 70 -0.76 -14.54 -5.47
C GLY A 70 -0.48 -13.12 -4.97
N ALA A 71 0.60 -12.92 -4.22
CA ALA A 71 0.96 -11.62 -3.64
C ALA A 71 1.24 -10.54 -4.70
N LEU A 72 1.87 -10.91 -5.82
CA LEU A 72 2.11 -9.98 -6.94
C LEU A 72 0.83 -9.68 -7.73
N LEU A 73 -0.13 -10.58 -7.72
CA LEU A 73 -1.39 -10.44 -8.46
C LEU A 73 -2.49 -9.71 -7.68
N GLU A 74 -2.45 -9.63 -6.34
CA GLU A 74 -3.57 -9.13 -5.50
C GLU A 74 -4.16 -7.80 -6.00
N VAL A 75 -3.30 -6.86 -6.41
CA VAL A 75 -3.72 -5.53 -6.85
C VAL A 75 -4.20 -5.55 -8.30
N ALA A 76 -3.43 -6.18 -9.20
CA ALA A 76 -3.65 -6.13 -10.65
C ALA A 76 -4.74 -7.10 -11.12
N ASP A 77 -4.78 -8.30 -10.54
CA ASP A 77 -5.70 -9.38 -10.89
C ASP A 77 -6.09 -10.19 -9.63
N PRO A 78 -7.03 -9.68 -8.83
CA PRO A 78 -7.43 -10.31 -7.58
C PRO A 78 -8.06 -11.70 -7.78
N MET A 79 -8.64 -11.97 -8.94
CA MET A 79 -9.24 -13.28 -9.21
C MET A 79 -8.15 -14.34 -9.38
N ASN A 80 -7.12 -14.07 -10.19
CA ASN A 80 -6.00 -14.99 -10.34
C ASN A 80 -5.12 -15.06 -9.08
N ALA A 81 -5.03 -13.98 -8.31
CA ALA A 81 -4.38 -14.01 -7.00
C ALA A 81 -5.05 -15.01 -6.05
N ARG A 82 -6.40 -15.00 -5.98
CA ARG A 82 -7.16 -15.96 -5.16
C ARG A 82 -6.92 -17.40 -5.61
N LEU A 83 -6.93 -17.67 -6.92
CA LEU A 83 -6.64 -19.01 -7.44
C LEU A 83 -5.25 -19.49 -7.04
N ALA A 84 -4.25 -18.59 -7.06
CA ALA A 84 -2.90 -18.90 -6.61
C ALA A 84 -2.85 -19.21 -5.10
N TYR A 85 -3.60 -18.47 -4.27
CA TYR A 85 -3.73 -18.77 -2.85
C TYR A 85 -4.45 -20.09 -2.56
N ASP A 86 -5.53 -20.40 -3.28
CA ASP A 86 -6.21 -21.68 -3.14
C ASP A 86 -5.30 -22.85 -3.56
N ARG A 87 -4.48 -22.66 -4.60
CA ARG A 87 -3.45 -23.64 -5.01
C ARG A 87 -2.38 -23.82 -3.93
N SER A 88 -1.89 -22.72 -3.36
CA SER A 88 -0.90 -22.75 -2.28
C SER A 88 -1.44 -23.50 -1.06
N PHE A 89 -2.62 -23.12 -0.58
CA PHE A 89 -3.29 -23.78 0.53
C PHE A 89 -3.56 -25.27 0.27
N SER A 90 -3.96 -25.64 -0.96
CA SER A 90 -4.21 -27.05 -1.30
C SER A 90 -2.94 -27.91 -1.28
N ALA A 91 -1.77 -27.28 -1.46
CA ALA A 91 -0.50 -28.00 -1.51
C ALA A 91 0.02 -28.38 -0.11
N ASP A 92 -0.10 -27.50 0.89
CA ASP A 92 0.50 -27.73 2.22
C ASP A 92 -0.38 -27.33 3.42
N GLY A 93 -1.57 -26.77 3.17
CA GLY A 93 -2.47 -26.29 4.22
C GLY A 93 -2.03 -25.01 4.93
N ASN A 94 -1.10 -24.22 4.37
CA ASN A 94 -0.53 -23.07 5.08
C ASN A 94 -1.56 -21.96 5.39
N ALA A 95 -1.48 -21.41 6.60
CA ALA A 95 -2.40 -20.39 7.09
C ALA A 95 -2.32 -19.07 6.30
N ALA A 96 -1.13 -18.68 5.86
CA ALA A 96 -0.91 -17.42 5.13
C ALA A 96 -1.72 -17.35 3.82
N ALA A 97 -1.72 -18.43 3.03
CA ALA A 97 -2.51 -18.54 1.82
C ALA A 97 -4.02 -18.52 2.11
N ALA A 98 -4.46 -19.26 3.14
CA ALA A 98 -5.87 -19.28 3.53
C ALA A 98 -6.36 -17.89 3.96
N LEU A 99 -5.58 -17.17 4.78
CA LEU A 99 -5.85 -15.80 5.22
C LEU A 99 -5.96 -14.83 4.05
N ARG A 100 -4.99 -14.87 3.12
CA ARG A 100 -4.99 -13.98 1.95
C ARG A 100 -6.16 -14.28 1.00
N ALA A 101 -6.48 -15.55 0.77
CA ALA A 101 -7.66 -15.93 -0.02
C ALA A 101 -8.96 -15.43 0.62
N ALA A 102 -9.12 -15.61 1.93
CA ALA A 102 -10.31 -15.16 2.67
C ALA A 102 -10.46 -13.63 2.64
N ARG A 103 -9.35 -12.91 2.89
CA ARG A 103 -9.29 -11.45 2.81
C ARG A 103 -9.68 -10.95 1.42
N LEU A 104 -9.15 -11.58 0.39
CA LEU A 104 -9.38 -11.17 -0.99
C LEU A 104 -10.83 -11.42 -1.43
N ALA A 105 -11.41 -12.57 -1.04
CA ALA A 105 -12.81 -12.87 -1.28
C ALA A 105 -13.73 -11.82 -0.63
N TRP A 106 -13.47 -11.47 0.63
CA TRP A 106 -14.23 -10.43 1.32
C TRP A 106 -14.09 -9.05 0.65
N ARG A 107 -12.87 -8.64 0.28
CA ARG A 107 -12.60 -7.38 -0.44
C ARG A 107 -13.25 -7.32 -1.81
N CYS A 108 -13.25 -8.43 -2.55
CA CYS A 108 -13.87 -8.50 -3.87
C CYS A 108 -15.40 -8.53 -3.81
N GLY A 109 -15.96 -8.68 -2.60
CA GLY A 109 -17.40 -8.73 -2.39
C GLY A 109 -18.00 -10.02 -2.92
N ASP A 110 -17.29 -11.14 -2.75
CA ASP A 110 -17.82 -12.47 -3.00
C ASP A 110 -19.09 -12.73 -2.18
N ASP A 111 -19.81 -13.80 -2.52
CA ASP A 111 -20.95 -14.23 -1.75
C ASP A 111 -20.58 -14.43 -0.27
N GLU A 112 -21.51 -14.04 0.60
CA GLU A 112 -21.32 -14.04 2.05
C GLU A 112 -20.98 -15.42 2.59
N VAL A 113 -21.66 -16.47 2.12
CA VAL A 113 -21.42 -17.85 2.59
C VAL A 113 -20.02 -18.31 2.17
N ALA A 114 -19.60 -17.96 0.96
CA ALA A 114 -18.27 -18.29 0.47
C ALA A 114 -17.17 -17.57 1.27
N CYS A 115 -17.36 -16.29 1.58
CA CYS A 115 -16.42 -15.53 2.40
C CYS A 115 -16.27 -16.13 3.81
N GLU A 116 -17.39 -16.41 4.48
CA GLU A 116 -17.38 -16.99 5.84
C GLU A 116 -16.66 -18.34 5.84
N ALA A 117 -16.95 -19.21 4.86
CA ALA A 117 -16.29 -20.50 4.73
C ALA A 117 -14.75 -20.38 4.55
N LEU A 118 -14.29 -19.37 3.80
CA LEU A 118 -12.86 -19.12 3.63
C LEU A 118 -12.20 -18.58 4.90
N LEU A 119 -12.90 -17.72 5.64
CA LEU A 119 -12.42 -17.19 6.92
C LEU A 119 -12.32 -18.29 7.96
N GLU A 120 -13.30 -19.19 8.01
CA GLU A 120 -13.29 -20.36 8.86
C GLU A 120 -12.16 -21.33 8.50
N ARG A 121 -11.92 -21.53 7.21
CA ARG A 121 -10.76 -22.28 6.71
C ARG A 121 -9.44 -21.65 7.16
N ALA A 122 -9.32 -20.33 7.10
CA ALA A 122 -8.13 -19.60 7.56
C ALA A 122 -7.92 -19.76 9.07
N ARG A 123 -8.98 -19.64 9.87
CA ARG A 123 -8.95 -19.89 11.32
C ARG A 123 -8.49 -21.31 11.64
N ALA A 124 -9.03 -22.31 10.94
CA ALA A 124 -8.64 -23.71 11.13
C ALA A 124 -7.18 -23.97 10.74
N ALA A 125 -6.72 -23.40 9.62
CA ALA A 125 -5.35 -23.51 9.15
C ALA A 125 -4.34 -22.87 10.12
N ALA A 126 -4.75 -21.79 10.80
CA ALA A 126 -3.94 -21.05 11.75
C ALA A 126 -3.88 -21.67 13.15
N ALA A 127 -4.55 -22.80 13.42
CA ALA A 127 -4.68 -23.35 14.78
C ALA A 127 -3.33 -23.65 15.48
N GLY A 128 -2.26 -23.89 14.72
CA GLY A 128 -0.91 -24.15 15.24
C GLY A 128 0.05 -22.95 15.25
N ASP A 129 -0.41 -21.77 14.83
CA ASP A 129 0.39 -20.55 14.69
C ASP A 129 -0.33 -19.39 15.39
N GLU A 130 0.23 -18.92 16.50
CA GLU A 130 -0.42 -17.92 17.35
C GLU A 130 -0.64 -16.57 16.64
N GLU A 131 0.33 -16.13 15.83
CA GLU A 131 0.25 -14.87 15.07
C GLU A 131 -0.81 -15.00 13.97
N ALA A 132 -0.75 -16.07 13.17
CA ALA A 132 -1.74 -16.30 12.12
C ALA A 132 -3.16 -16.52 12.70
N ARG A 133 -3.27 -17.08 13.91
CA ARG A 133 -4.55 -17.28 14.61
C ARG A 133 -5.14 -15.94 15.02
N GLY A 134 -4.31 -15.01 15.51
CA GLY A 134 -4.72 -13.63 15.78
C GLY A 134 -5.27 -12.96 14.53
N ASP A 135 -4.51 -12.98 13.43
CA ASP A 135 -4.92 -12.42 12.15
C ASP A 135 -6.23 -13.03 11.61
N ALA A 136 -6.40 -14.35 11.74
CA ALA A 136 -7.61 -15.05 11.29
C ALA A 136 -8.83 -14.69 12.13
N ALA A 137 -8.66 -14.65 13.45
CA ALA A 137 -9.70 -14.27 14.39
C ALA A 137 -10.12 -12.81 14.19
N GLU A 138 -9.16 -11.90 14.00
CA GLU A 138 -9.46 -10.51 13.63
C GLU A 138 -10.28 -10.44 12.35
N LEU A 139 -9.82 -11.10 11.28
CA LEU A 139 -10.45 -11.00 9.97
C LEU A 139 -11.89 -11.56 9.98
N LEU A 140 -12.10 -12.72 10.61
CA LEU A 140 -13.43 -13.29 10.81
C LEU A 140 -14.29 -12.38 11.71
N GLY A 141 -13.71 -11.82 12.76
CA GLY A 141 -14.38 -10.90 13.65
C GLY A 141 -14.90 -9.65 12.95
N ARG A 142 -14.08 -9.04 12.07
CA ARG A 142 -14.52 -7.91 11.22
C ARG A 142 -15.71 -8.30 10.36
N PHE A 143 -15.58 -9.42 9.66
CA PHE A 143 -16.60 -9.93 8.78
C PHE A 143 -17.94 -10.15 9.50
N LEU A 144 -17.92 -10.74 10.70
CA LEU A 144 -19.11 -10.97 11.51
C LEU A 144 -19.68 -9.67 12.10
N ALA A 145 -18.83 -8.73 12.53
CA ALA A 145 -19.25 -7.43 13.03
C ALA A 145 -20.02 -6.62 11.97
N GLU A 146 -19.56 -6.62 10.70
CA GLU A 146 -20.27 -5.96 9.59
C GLU A 146 -21.70 -6.48 9.41
N ARG A 147 -21.93 -7.74 9.76
CA ARG A 147 -23.23 -8.43 9.67
C ARG A 147 -24.10 -8.24 10.91
N GLY A 148 -23.58 -7.61 11.95
CA GLY A 148 -24.24 -7.49 13.25
C GLY A 148 -24.19 -8.78 14.08
N ARG A 149 -23.29 -9.70 13.74
CA ARG A 149 -23.02 -10.95 14.45
C ARG A 149 -21.86 -10.79 15.44
N VAL A 150 -21.68 -9.59 15.98
CA VAL A 150 -20.55 -9.25 16.88
C VAL A 150 -20.49 -10.14 18.13
N HIS A 151 -21.63 -10.63 18.59
CA HIS A 151 -21.75 -11.52 19.74
C HIS A 151 -21.19 -12.93 19.49
N GLU A 152 -20.99 -13.30 18.22
CA GLU A 152 -20.38 -14.57 17.82
C GLU A 152 -18.85 -14.49 17.80
N VAL A 153 -18.28 -13.30 18.07
CA VAL A 153 -16.85 -13.02 17.95
C VAL A 153 -16.19 -13.04 19.33
N HIS A 154 -16.24 -14.19 19.99
CA HIS A 154 -15.59 -14.36 21.29
C HIS A 154 -14.07 -14.17 21.20
N GLU A 155 -13.48 -14.49 20.05
CA GLU A 155 -12.04 -14.43 19.82
C GLU A 155 -11.50 -12.99 19.79
N LEU A 156 -12.29 -11.99 19.39
CA LEU A 156 -11.83 -10.60 19.49
C LEU A 156 -11.63 -10.21 20.97
N ALA A 157 -12.49 -10.69 21.87
CA ALA A 157 -12.30 -10.47 23.30
C ALA A 157 -11.07 -11.22 23.85
N GLU A 158 -10.79 -12.42 23.33
CA GLU A 158 -9.57 -13.16 23.66
C GLU A 158 -8.29 -12.47 23.19
N LEU A 159 -8.37 -11.69 22.10
CA LEU A 159 -7.28 -10.81 21.62
C LEU A 159 -7.16 -9.49 22.41
N GLY A 160 -8.00 -9.30 23.44
CA GLY A 160 -7.97 -8.11 24.30
C GLY A 160 -8.85 -6.96 23.84
N TYR A 161 -9.61 -7.12 22.74
CA TYR A 161 -10.55 -6.11 22.31
C TYR A 161 -11.80 -6.09 23.21
N ASP A 162 -12.30 -4.90 23.55
CA ASP A 162 -13.55 -4.70 24.28
C ASP A 162 -14.59 -3.95 23.43
N ARG A 163 -14.16 -3.30 22.35
CA ARG A 163 -14.96 -2.43 21.49
C ARG A 163 -14.62 -2.61 20.02
N THR A 164 -15.59 -2.31 19.16
CA THR A 164 -15.46 -2.26 17.71
C THR A 164 -16.43 -1.24 17.13
N PHE A 165 -16.37 -0.99 15.83
CA PHE A 165 -17.40 -0.22 15.15
C PHE A 165 -18.75 -0.94 15.20
N SER A 166 -19.81 -0.19 15.46
CA SER A 166 -21.17 -0.70 15.47
C SER A 166 -21.57 -1.18 14.06
N ARG A 167 -22.56 -2.07 13.99
CA ARG A 167 -23.17 -2.47 12.72
C ARG A 167 -23.63 -1.25 11.90
N LYS A 168 -24.16 -0.20 12.55
CA LYS A 168 -24.63 1.01 11.85
C LYS A 168 -23.46 1.74 11.19
N ALA A 169 -22.31 1.82 11.86
CA ALA A 169 -21.09 2.39 11.29
C ALA A 169 -20.59 1.56 10.10
N LEU A 170 -20.43 0.26 10.29
CA LEU A 170 -19.91 -0.67 9.27
C LEU A 170 -20.81 -0.79 8.03
N THR A 171 -22.12 -0.55 8.20
CA THR A 171 -23.10 -0.58 7.08
C THR A 171 -23.44 0.80 6.53
N ASN A 172 -22.76 1.86 6.98
CA ASN A 172 -23.04 3.26 6.62
C ASN A 172 -24.49 3.71 6.88
N ASN A 173 -25.13 3.15 7.90
CA ASN A 173 -26.49 3.45 8.35
C ASN A 173 -26.50 4.31 9.62
N LEU A 174 -25.65 5.33 9.67
CA LEU A 174 -25.52 6.23 10.81
C LEU A 174 -26.67 7.24 10.85
N ASN A 175 -27.24 7.49 12.03
CA ASN A 175 -28.29 8.49 12.21
C ASN A 175 -27.69 9.88 12.39
N ALA A 176 -27.14 10.42 11.30
CA ALA A 176 -26.53 11.74 11.28
C ALA A 176 -27.58 12.85 11.45
N ARG A 177 -27.39 13.73 12.44
CA ARG A 177 -28.29 14.85 12.74
C ARG A 177 -27.55 16.18 12.59
N PRO A 178 -28.21 17.23 12.08
CA PRO A 178 -27.65 18.57 12.12
C PRO A 178 -27.21 18.94 13.54
N CYS A 179 -26.04 19.54 13.67
CA CYS A 179 -25.44 19.89 14.95
C CYS A 179 -24.82 21.28 14.84
N ASP A 180 -25.14 22.17 15.77
CA ASP A 180 -24.49 23.48 15.86
C ASP A 180 -23.15 23.36 16.59
N GLY A 181 -22.18 24.16 16.15
CA GLY A 181 -20.85 24.17 16.78
C GLY A 181 -20.01 22.92 16.51
N ALA A 182 -20.27 22.20 15.41
CA ALA A 182 -19.40 21.11 14.99
C ALA A 182 -17.98 21.66 14.71
N PRO A 183 -16.91 20.96 15.15
CA PRO A 183 -15.53 21.33 14.83
C PRO A 183 -15.17 20.99 13.38
N ALA A 184 -16.15 20.54 12.59
CA ALA A 184 -16.01 20.16 11.20
C ALA A 184 -17.07 20.85 10.33
N ARG A 185 -16.67 21.25 9.12
CA ARG A 185 -17.51 21.92 8.12
C ARG A 185 -17.50 21.16 6.80
N LEU A 186 -18.64 21.15 6.13
CA LEU A 186 -18.87 20.55 4.83
C LEU A 186 -19.18 21.64 3.79
N PHE A 187 -18.50 21.57 2.67
CA PHE A 187 -18.66 22.44 1.52
C PHE A 187 -19.07 21.55 0.34
N ASP A 188 -20.35 21.60 -0.05
CA ASP A 188 -20.86 20.86 -1.21
C ASP A 188 -20.62 21.64 -2.49
N ASP A 189 -20.31 20.93 -3.57
CA ASP A 189 -19.91 21.49 -4.86
C ASP A 189 -18.74 22.48 -4.73
N ALA A 190 -17.74 22.10 -3.92
CA ALA A 190 -16.69 22.97 -3.44
C ALA A 190 -15.81 23.51 -4.57
N LEU A 191 -15.31 22.63 -5.45
CA LEU A 191 -14.40 23.01 -6.52
C LEU A 191 -15.17 23.43 -7.79
N PRO A 192 -14.73 24.50 -8.48
CA PRO A 192 -15.18 24.81 -9.83
C PRO A 192 -14.98 23.63 -10.78
N ALA A 193 -15.88 23.47 -11.75
CA ALA A 193 -15.89 22.32 -12.66
C ALA A 193 -14.55 22.08 -13.37
N LYS A 194 -13.86 23.16 -13.79
CA LYS A 194 -12.54 23.07 -14.45
C LYS A 194 -11.47 22.51 -13.49
N ALA A 195 -11.41 23.01 -12.26
CA ALA A 195 -10.46 22.56 -11.24
C ALA A 195 -10.73 21.10 -10.82
N LEU A 196 -12.00 20.74 -10.63
CA LEU A 196 -12.40 19.36 -10.34
C LEU A 196 -12.02 18.41 -11.48
N ALA A 197 -12.23 18.81 -12.73
CA ALA A 197 -11.87 18.01 -13.90
C ALA A 197 -10.35 17.82 -14.01
N ALA A 198 -9.56 18.87 -13.75
CA ALA A 198 -8.10 18.79 -13.74
C ALA A 198 -7.59 17.81 -12.67
N LEU A 199 -8.09 17.91 -11.42
CA LEU A 199 -7.71 16.95 -10.37
C LEU A 199 -8.12 15.52 -10.69
N ARG A 200 -9.35 15.30 -11.19
CA ARG A 200 -9.80 13.95 -11.58
C ARG A 200 -8.96 13.36 -12.70
N ARG A 201 -8.51 14.18 -13.66
CA ARG A 201 -7.62 13.72 -14.73
C ARG A 201 -6.25 13.33 -14.18
N ALA A 202 -5.66 14.18 -13.33
CA ALA A 202 -4.34 13.95 -12.74
C ALA A 202 -4.31 12.81 -11.71
N LEU A 203 -5.46 12.46 -11.11
CA LEU A 203 -5.60 11.40 -10.11
C LEU A 203 -6.49 10.24 -10.59
N ARG A 204 -6.71 10.09 -11.90
CA ARG A 204 -7.44 8.93 -12.45
C ARG A 204 -6.72 7.62 -12.12
N PRO A 205 -7.38 6.45 -12.12
CA PRO A 205 -6.75 5.19 -11.71
C PRO A 205 -5.46 4.82 -12.47
N ALA A 206 -5.32 5.24 -13.72
CA ALA A 206 -4.14 5.00 -14.56
C ALA A 206 -3.12 6.17 -14.55
N ALA A 207 -3.27 7.15 -13.66
CA ALA A 207 -2.38 8.29 -13.57
C ALA A 207 -0.96 7.89 -13.15
N CYS A 208 0.02 8.62 -13.66
CA CYS A 208 1.43 8.48 -13.31
C CYS A 208 1.64 8.65 -11.80
N TYR A 209 0.85 9.52 -11.15
CA TYR A 209 0.87 9.74 -9.70
C TYR A 209 0.92 8.44 -8.90
N TRP A 210 -0.02 7.51 -9.13
CA TRP A 210 -0.11 6.27 -8.34
C TRP A 210 1.09 5.35 -8.54
N ARG A 211 1.56 5.24 -9.79
CA ARG A 211 2.68 4.36 -10.16
C ARG A 211 4.02 4.91 -9.69
N GLU A 212 4.23 6.22 -9.81
CA GLU A 212 5.50 6.87 -9.49
C GLU A 212 5.68 7.09 -7.99
N THR A 213 4.57 7.23 -7.25
CA THR A 213 4.59 7.22 -5.78
C THR A 213 4.52 5.81 -5.18
N ASP A 214 4.38 4.78 -6.03
CA ASP A 214 4.23 3.37 -5.62
C ASP A 214 3.09 3.20 -4.60
N TYR A 215 1.96 3.88 -4.85
CA TYR A 215 0.79 3.88 -3.98
C TYR A 215 0.20 2.48 -3.83
N GLY A 216 -0.06 2.08 -2.58
CA GLY A 216 -0.58 0.75 -2.25
C GLY A 216 0.53 -0.29 -2.00
N SER A 217 1.79 0.06 -2.24
CA SER A 217 2.96 -0.75 -1.89
C SER A 217 3.17 -0.71 -0.37
N PRO A 218 3.22 -1.87 0.30
CA PRO A 218 3.55 -1.94 1.73
C PRO A 218 4.89 -1.27 2.05
N ALA A 219 5.86 -1.31 1.13
CA ALA A 219 7.19 -0.73 1.32
C ALA A 219 7.25 0.81 1.28
N VAL A 220 6.21 1.48 0.78
CA VAL A 220 6.16 2.95 0.77
C VAL A 220 5.45 3.50 2.00
N GLY A 221 4.47 2.79 2.54
CA GLY A 221 3.64 3.29 3.64
C GLY A 221 2.90 4.56 3.23
N PHE A 222 3.07 5.62 4.02
CA PHE A 222 2.46 6.94 3.81
C PHE A 222 3.41 7.89 3.07
N PHE A 223 2.88 8.68 2.12
CA PHE A 223 3.62 9.73 1.46
C PHE A 223 2.77 11.00 1.27
N SER A 224 3.43 12.15 1.25
CA SER A 224 2.80 13.46 1.14
C SER A 224 3.77 14.50 0.60
N PHE A 225 3.22 15.60 0.10
CA PHE A 225 3.98 16.68 -0.53
C PHE A 225 3.70 18.01 0.14
N THR A 226 4.72 18.84 0.33
CA THR A 226 4.62 20.11 1.05
C THR A 226 4.89 21.29 0.13
N HIS A 227 4.05 22.32 0.22
CA HIS A 227 4.25 23.66 -0.35
C HIS A 227 4.29 24.70 0.76
N ARG A 228 5.00 25.81 0.49
CA ARG A 228 4.75 27.05 1.24
C ARG A 228 3.51 27.73 0.68
N ILE A 229 2.64 28.21 1.55
CA ILE A 229 1.40 28.88 1.16
C ILE A 229 1.68 30.19 0.41
N ASP A 230 2.73 30.91 0.79
CA ASP A 230 3.13 32.17 0.14
C ASP A 230 3.78 31.99 -1.24
N ALA A 231 4.07 30.74 -1.63
CA ALA A 231 4.66 30.38 -2.92
C ALA A 231 3.68 29.69 -3.88
N LEU A 232 2.41 29.52 -3.51
CA LEU A 232 1.40 28.92 -4.38
C LEU A 232 1.13 29.80 -5.60
N SER A 233 1.05 29.20 -6.79
CA SER A 233 0.73 29.86 -8.07
C SER A 233 -0.65 29.49 -8.64
N ASP A 234 -0.92 29.80 -9.90
CA ASP A 234 -2.21 29.63 -10.61
C ASP A 234 -2.36 28.28 -11.35
N THR A 235 -1.48 27.30 -11.06
CA THR A 235 -1.62 25.93 -11.57
C THR A 235 -2.85 25.22 -11.00
N ALA A 236 -3.26 24.09 -11.61
CA ALA A 236 -4.45 23.35 -11.18
C ALA A 236 -4.35 22.93 -9.71
N LEU A 237 -3.19 22.38 -9.32
CA LEU A 237 -2.94 21.94 -7.96
C LEU A 237 -2.87 23.10 -6.99
N GLU A 238 -2.01 24.09 -7.27
CA GLU A 238 -1.74 25.18 -6.32
C GLU A 238 -2.93 26.12 -6.17
N GLY A 239 -3.66 26.38 -7.27
CA GLY A 239 -4.94 27.08 -7.23
C GLY A 239 -5.96 26.33 -6.36
N VAL A 240 -6.07 25.00 -6.49
CA VAL A 240 -6.96 24.21 -5.61
C VAL A 240 -6.52 24.27 -4.15
N LEU A 241 -5.22 24.14 -3.86
CA LEU A 241 -4.71 24.27 -2.48
C LEU A 241 -5.04 25.64 -1.89
N GLN A 242 -4.91 26.72 -2.66
CA GLN A 242 -5.28 28.06 -2.25
C GLN A 242 -6.80 28.20 -2.01
N GLY A 243 -7.62 27.64 -2.89
CA GLY A 243 -9.08 27.61 -2.74
C GLY A 243 -9.53 26.87 -1.48
N ILE A 244 -8.93 25.69 -1.22
CA ILE A 244 -9.16 24.89 0.00
C ILE A 244 -8.68 25.65 1.23
N TRP A 245 -7.52 26.30 1.20
CA TRP A 245 -7.02 27.12 2.30
C TRP A 245 -8.01 28.23 2.68
N HIS A 246 -8.54 28.95 1.69
CA HIS A 246 -9.56 29.98 1.96
C HIS A 246 -10.85 29.40 2.58
N ALA A 247 -11.28 28.21 2.15
CA ALA A 247 -12.41 27.52 2.79
C ALA A 247 -12.06 27.09 4.21
N ALA A 248 -10.83 26.64 4.46
CA ALA A 248 -10.33 26.29 5.78
C ALA A 248 -10.33 27.50 6.72
N VAL A 249 -9.86 28.67 6.27
CA VAL A 249 -9.91 29.93 7.03
C VAL A 249 -11.35 30.34 7.38
N LYS A 250 -12.32 30.12 6.48
CA LYS A 250 -13.74 30.39 6.75
C LYS A 250 -14.31 29.44 7.81
N ALA A 251 -13.90 28.17 7.81
CA ALA A 251 -14.36 27.15 8.74
C ALA A 251 -13.68 27.24 10.12
N LEU A 252 -12.38 27.49 10.12
CA LEU A 252 -11.46 27.50 11.25
C LEU A 252 -10.54 28.71 11.10
N PRO A 253 -10.89 29.88 11.69
CA PRO A 253 -10.15 31.13 11.50
C PRO A 253 -8.65 31.05 11.83
N GLU A 254 -8.26 30.12 12.71
CA GLU A 254 -6.86 29.89 13.07
C GLU A 254 -6.00 29.43 11.90
N ALA A 255 -6.57 28.74 10.90
CA ALA A 255 -5.89 28.29 9.68
C ALA A 255 -5.32 29.45 8.85
N ARG A 256 -5.71 30.71 9.13
CA ARG A 256 -5.09 31.90 8.54
C ARG A 256 -3.60 32.00 8.87
N ASN A 257 -3.19 31.41 10.00
CA ASN A 257 -1.80 31.41 10.44
C ASN A 257 -0.98 30.25 9.87
N ALA A 258 -1.56 29.46 8.96
CA ALA A 258 -0.80 28.42 8.28
C ALA A 258 0.26 29.07 7.36
N THR A 259 1.46 28.51 7.35
CA THR A 259 2.54 28.91 6.44
C THR A 259 2.88 27.80 5.44
N TYR A 260 2.50 26.56 5.73
CA TYR A 260 2.70 25.40 4.87
C TYR A 260 1.37 24.67 4.61
N VAL A 261 1.30 24.02 3.46
CA VAL A 261 0.27 23.04 3.14
C VAL A 261 0.94 21.73 2.74
N GLU A 262 0.57 20.66 3.42
CA GLU A 262 0.93 19.28 3.08
C GLU A 262 -0.27 18.65 2.37
N TRP A 263 -0.06 17.89 1.30
CA TRP A 263 -1.15 17.23 0.59
C TRP A 263 -0.78 15.85 0.08
N TRP A 264 -1.79 15.00 -0.10
CA TRP A 264 -1.68 13.66 -0.67
C TRP A 264 -3.05 13.22 -1.22
N ALA A 265 -3.08 12.11 -1.93
CA ALA A 265 -4.30 11.52 -2.45
C ALA A 265 -4.38 10.03 -2.13
N HIS A 266 -5.60 9.56 -1.89
CA HIS A 266 -5.90 8.14 -1.70
C HIS A 266 -6.90 7.68 -2.76
N THR A 267 -6.76 6.45 -3.25
CA THR A 267 -7.78 5.78 -4.06
C THR A 267 -8.08 4.41 -3.47
N ARG A 268 -9.24 4.31 -2.81
CA ARG A 268 -9.65 3.14 -2.03
C ARG A 268 -10.79 2.38 -2.73
N ARG A 269 -10.82 1.06 -2.57
CA ARG A 269 -11.88 0.16 -3.06
C ARG A 269 -13.03 0.09 -2.06
N ARG A 270 -14.03 -0.72 -2.38
CA ARG A 270 -15.09 -1.08 -1.45
C ARG A 270 -14.50 -1.86 -0.27
N GLY A 271 -15.00 -1.61 0.94
CA GLY A 271 -14.58 -2.32 2.16
C GLY A 271 -13.30 -1.76 2.78
N ASP A 272 -12.49 -1.02 2.01
CA ASP A 272 -11.35 -0.29 2.54
C ASP A 272 -11.84 0.86 3.43
N GLY A 273 -11.38 0.88 4.68
CA GLY A 273 -11.45 2.03 5.58
C GLY A 273 -10.10 2.75 5.66
N HIS A 274 -9.95 3.53 6.72
CA HIS A 274 -8.66 4.02 7.19
C HIS A 274 -8.68 4.12 8.71
N ALA A 275 -7.63 3.62 9.37
CA ALA A 275 -7.53 3.57 10.82
C ALA A 275 -7.84 4.92 11.47
N LEU A 276 -8.35 4.87 12.69
CA LEU A 276 -8.42 6.00 13.60
C LEU A 276 -7.01 6.46 13.91
N HIS A 277 -6.72 7.72 13.63
CA HIS A 277 -5.42 8.31 13.88
C HIS A 277 -5.56 9.82 14.11
N TYR A 278 -4.45 10.42 14.52
CA TYR A 278 -4.28 11.87 14.48
C TYR A 278 -3.34 12.21 13.33
N ASP A 279 -3.67 13.26 12.59
CA ASP A 279 -2.70 13.88 11.71
C ASP A 279 -1.64 14.54 12.58
N SER A 280 -0.45 13.96 12.63
CA SER A 280 0.61 14.48 13.48
C SER A 280 2.00 14.26 12.90
N VAL A 281 2.88 15.18 13.25
CA VAL A 281 4.33 15.04 13.08
C VAL A 281 4.99 15.11 14.45
N PRO A 282 6.22 14.57 14.61
CA PRO A 282 6.96 14.71 15.85
C PRO A 282 7.08 16.16 16.33
N GLY A 283 7.28 16.30 17.64
CA GLY A 283 7.62 17.58 18.26
C GLY A 283 8.92 18.17 17.70
N LEU A 284 9.11 19.49 17.85
CA LEU A 284 10.32 20.16 17.35
C LEU A 284 11.59 19.73 18.09
N VAL A 285 11.44 19.32 19.35
CA VAL A 285 12.51 18.82 20.21
C VAL A 285 12.05 17.51 20.83
N ASP A 286 13.00 16.69 21.28
CA ASP A 286 12.70 15.46 22.01
C ASP A 286 11.75 15.74 23.19
N GLU A 287 10.82 14.82 23.44
CA GLU A 287 9.76 14.91 24.46
C GLU A 287 8.70 16.01 24.25
N ALA A 288 8.84 16.89 23.25
CA ALA A 288 7.77 17.83 22.93
C ALA A 288 6.51 17.09 22.43
N PRO A 289 5.31 17.59 22.75
CA PRO A 289 4.08 16.98 22.27
C PRO A 289 4.06 16.95 20.73
N PRO A 290 3.41 15.95 20.12
CA PRO A 290 3.24 15.92 18.68
C PRO A 290 2.56 17.19 18.18
N ARG A 291 2.94 17.62 16.99
CA ARG A 291 2.34 18.79 16.34
C ARG A 291 1.24 18.32 15.41
N HIS A 292 0.16 19.09 15.37
CA HIS A 292 -1.01 18.82 14.53
C HIS A 292 -1.22 19.98 13.54
N PRO A 293 -1.83 19.71 12.38
CA PRO A 293 -2.21 20.79 11.47
C PRO A 293 -3.32 21.63 12.10
N LEU A 294 -3.34 22.93 11.74
CA LEU A 294 -4.39 23.86 12.17
C LEU A 294 -5.75 23.50 11.56
N ALA A 295 -5.73 22.88 10.38
CA ALA A 295 -6.90 22.33 9.72
C ALA A 295 -6.48 21.14 8.86
N SER A 296 -7.25 20.06 8.95
CA SER A 296 -7.18 18.91 8.04
C SER A 296 -8.36 18.94 7.10
N THR A 297 -8.14 18.50 5.86
CA THR A 297 -9.18 18.54 4.82
C THR A 297 -9.26 17.27 4.00
N VAL A 298 -10.49 16.95 3.55
CA VAL A 298 -10.75 15.83 2.64
C VAL A 298 -11.67 16.31 1.52
N THR A 299 -11.16 16.35 0.30
CA THR A 299 -11.94 16.59 -0.91
C THR A 299 -12.26 15.28 -1.60
N PHE A 300 -13.54 14.97 -1.77
CA PHE A 300 -14.02 13.75 -2.41
C PHE A 300 -14.09 13.94 -3.93
N LEU A 301 -13.08 13.47 -4.67
CA LEU A 301 -13.07 13.57 -6.14
C LEU A 301 -14.01 12.53 -6.77
N GLU A 302 -13.95 11.30 -6.26
CA GLU A 302 -14.84 10.20 -6.60
C GLU A 302 -15.32 9.54 -5.31
N ALA A 303 -16.60 9.18 -5.26
CA ALA A 303 -17.22 8.62 -4.08
C ALA A 303 -18.38 7.67 -4.47
N SER A 304 -18.15 6.82 -5.47
CA SER A 304 -19.15 5.80 -5.85
C SER A 304 -19.18 4.63 -4.87
N VAL A 305 -18.11 4.45 -4.09
CA VAL A 305 -17.97 3.47 -3.00
C VAL A 305 -17.21 4.11 -1.82
N GLY A 306 -17.00 3.36 -0.74
CA GLY A 306 -16.29 3.78 0.46
C GLY A 306 -17.23 4.34 1.54
N GLY A 307 -16.78 4.30 2.80
CA GLY A 307 -17.53 4.87 3.92
C GLY A 307 -17.28 6.36 4.15
N PRO A 308 -18.05 6.96 5.08
CA PRO A 308 -17.85 8.34 5.51
C PRO A 308 -16.52 8.49 6.25
N THR A 309 -15.96 9.69 6.19
CA THR A 309 -14.95 10.11 7.16
C THR A 309 -15.65 10.36 8.49
N ILE A 310 -15.09 9.86 9.59
CA ILE A 310 -15.61 10.03 10.93
C ILE A 310 -14.60 10.79 11.79
N ILE A 311 -15.07 11.72 12.61
CA ILE A 311 -14.27 12.59 13.45
C ILE A 311 -14.82 12.52 14.87
N PHE A 312 -13.95 12.42 15.86
CA PHE A 312 -14.28 12.43 17.28
C PHE A 312 -13.74 13.69 17.95
N ASP A 313 -14.28 14.07 19.10
CA ASP A 313 -13.78 15.18 19.92
C ASP A 313 -12.56 14.83 20.77
N GLN A 314 -12.05 13.62 20.62
CA GLN A 314 -10.84 13.16 21.27
C GLN A 314 -9.60 13.80 20.61
N THR A 315 -8.65 14.20 21.46
CA THR A 315 -7.34 14.74 21.07
C THR A 315 -6.24 13.96 21.80
N VAL A 316 -4.98 14.15 21.41
CA VAL A 316 -3.84 13.58 22.15
C VAL A 316 -3.85 14.00 23.63
N ALA A 317 -4.22 15.25 23.92
CA ALA A 317 -4.30 15.78 25.29
C ALA A 317 -5.58 15.34 26.03
N ASN A 318 -6.71 15.23 25.33
CA ASN A 318 -7.97 14.75 25.87
C ASN A 318 -8.34 13.41 25.23
N LYS A 319 -7.86 12.33 25.87
CA LYS A 319 -8.06 10.93 25.50
C LYS A 319 -9.50 10.42 25.65
N ARG A 320 -10.52 11.28 25.62
CA ARG A 320 -11.92 10.88 25.83
C ARG A 320 -12.80 11.34 24.68
N SER A 321 -13.29 10.37 23.91
CA SER A 321 -14.31 10.59 22.89
C SER A 321 -15.70 10.65 23.55
N THR A 322 -16.39 11.78 23.41
CA THR A 322 -17.78 11.98 23.88
C THR A 322 -18.75 12.28 22.73
N ARG A 323 -18.25 12.72 21.57
CA ARG A 323 -19.04 13.07 20.40
C ARG A 323 -18.36 12.58 19.14
N ALA A 324 -19.17 12.35 18.10
CA ALA A 324 -18.68 12.03 16.78
C ALA A 324 -19.45 12.81 15.71
N TRP A 325 -18.76 13.14 14.63
CA TRP A 325 -19.29 13.80 13.44
C TRP A 325 -18.92 13.01 12.20
N VAL A 326 -19.77 13.09 11.17
CA VAL A 326 -19.58 12.29 9.95
C VAL A 326 -19.63 13.14 8.70
N ALA A 327 -18.76 12.82 7.76
CA ALA A 327 -18.77 13.37 6.43
C ALA A 327 -19.06 12.24 5.43
N ALA A 328 -20.32 12.12 5.04
CA ALA A 328 -20.71 11.20 3.96
C ALA A 328 -19.94 11.54 2.68
N ALA A 329 -19.30 10.53 2.09
CA ALA A 329 -18.57 10.67 0.85
C ALA A 329 -19.54 11.06 -0.28
N ARG A 330 -19.30 12.23 -0.88
CA ARG A 330 -20.07 12.73 -2.03
C ARG A 330 -19.11 13.42 -2.99
N PRO A 331 -19.18 13.18 -4.32
CA PRO A 331 -18.27 13.83 -5.25
C PRO A 331 -18.35 15.36 -5.14
N ASN A 332 -17.20 16.02 -5.22
CA ASN A 332 -17.02 17.46 -5.06
C ASN A 332 -17.43 18.04 -3.69
N ARG A 333 -17.52 17.20 -2.66
CA ARG A 333 -17.61 17.66 -1.27
C ARG A 333 -16.21 17.91 -0.72
N LEU A 334 -16.03 19.01 -0.01
CA LEU A 334 -14.87 19.29 0.82
C LEU A 334 -15.29 19.22 2.30
N LEU A 335 -14.57 18.42 3.07
CA LEU A 335 -14.60 18.40 4.53
C LEU A 335 -13.40 19.21 5.05
N VAL A 336 -13.64 20.08 6.02
CA VAL A 336 -12.60 20.77 6.81
C VAL A 336 -12.86 20.50 8.29
N PHE A 337 -11.84 20.15 9.06
CA PHE A 337 -11.95 19.93 10.50
C PHE A 337 -10.64 20.28 11.23
N ASP A 338 -10.72 20.43 12.55
CA ASP A 338 -9.57 20.67 13.41
C ASP A 338 -8.61 19.47 13.34
N GLY A 339 -7.36 19.72 12.95
CA GLY A 339 -6.38 18.67 12.69
C GLY A 339 -5.87 17.93 13.93
N SER A 340 -6.18 18.43 15.13
CA SER A 340 -5.83 17.77 16.39
C SER A 340 -6.82 16.65 16.79
N LEU A 341 -7.92 16.50 16.06
CA LEU A 341 -8.99 15.56 16.37
C LEU A 341 -8.72 14.15 15.85
N LEU A 342 -9.10 13.16 16.65
CA LEU A 342 -9.10 11.76 16.26
C LEU A 342 -10.09 11.55 15.12
N HIS A 343 -9.65 10.90 14.04
CA HIS A 343 -10.51 10.65 12.89
C HIS A 343 -10.07 9.43 12.10
N GLY A 344 -10.95 8.94 11.24
CA GLY A 344 -10.65 7.84 10.33
C GLY A 344 -11.70 7.74 9.23
N VAL A 345 -11.68 6.65 8.47
CA VAL A 345 -12.65 6.40 7.39
C VAL A 345 -13.31 5.07 7.63
N LEU A 346 -14.63 5.08 7.86
CA LEU A 346 -15.39 3.84 8.04
C LEU A 346 -15.33 2.98 6.76
N PRO A 347 -15.39 1.64 6.88
CA PRO A 347 -15.46 0.81 5.71
C PRO A 347 -16.88 0.90 5.14
N GLY A 348 -17.06 0.57 3.86
CA GLY A 348 -18.40 0.32 3.33
C GLY A 348 -18.68 0.95 1.98
N GLY A 349 -19.98 1.07 1.67
CA GLY A 349 -20.50 1.36 0.35
C GLY A 349 -20.91 0.09 -0.38
N ARG A 350 -22.05 0.15 -1.10
CA ARG A 350 -22.49 -0.88 -2.03
C ARG A 350 -22.20 -0.40 -3.44
N GLY A 351 -21.71 -1.30 -4.30
CA GLY A 351 -21.49 -1.02 -5.71
C GLY A 351 -20.04 -1.16 -6.14
N HIS A 352 -19.79 -0.74 -7.38
CA HIS A 352 -18.48 -0.79 -8.03
C HIS A 352 -17.89 0.62 -8.16
N GLY A 353 -16.57 0.69 -8.26
CA GLY A 353 -15.82 1.93 -8.46
C GLY A 353 -14.84 2.20 -7.32
N ARG A 354 -14.53 3.48 -7.08
CA ARG A 354 -13.47 3.90 -6.15
C ARG A 354 -13.89 5.11 -5.32
N ARG A 355 -13.29 5.21 -4.13
CA ARG A 355 -13.27 6.41 -3.31
C ARG A 355 -11.92 7.09 -3.53
N THR A 356 -11.90 8.11 -4.39
CA THR A 356 -10.69 8.89 -4.65
C THR A 356 -10.79 10.21 -3.91
N THR A 357 -9.89 10.44 -2.96
CA THR A 357 -9.85 11.65 -2.14
C THR A 357 -8.54 12.39 -2.32
N PHE A 358 -8.63 13.72 -2.33
CA PHE A 358 -7.50 14.64 -2.26
C PHE A 358 -7.53 15.31 -0.88
N MET A 359 -6.45 15.18 -0.11
CA MET A 359 -6.36 15.69 1.26
C MET A 359 -5.29 16.75 1.35
N ALA A 360 -5.54 17.74 2.20
CA ALA A 360 -4.59 18.81 2.46
C ALA A 360 -4.64 19.23 3.93
N ASN A 361 -3.48 19.31 4.55
CA ASN A 361 -3.26 19.72 5.92
C ASN A 361 -2.54 21.06 5.95
N PHE A 362 -3.06 21.99 6.75
CA PHE A 362 -2.55 23.36 6.84
C PHE A 362 -1.77 23.53 8.14
N TRP A 363 -0.47 23.75 8.02
CA TRP A 363 0.46 23.74 9.14
C TRP A 363 0.92 25.15 9.48
N ARG A 364 0.99 25.46 10.78
CA ARG A 364 1.54 26.73 11.28
C ARG A 364 3.02 26.86 10.94
N ASP A 365 3.76 25.79 11.24
CA ASP A 365 5.20 25.69 11.03
C ASP A 365 5.50 24.59 10.00
N ASP A 366 6.75 24.48 9.57
CA ASP A 366 7.15 23.45 8.63
C ASP A 366 6.89 22.05 9.24
N PRO A 367 6.06 21.19 8.64
CA PRO A 367 5.82 19.84 9.15
C PRO A 367 7.08 18.96 9.09
N ARG A 368 8.10 19.38 8.35
CA ARG A 368 9.41 18.70 8.22
C ARG A 368 10.42 19.11 9.29
N ALA A 369 10.15 20.20 10.01
CA ALA A 369 11.06 20.68 11.03
C ALA A 369 11.00 19.81 12.30
N GLY A 370 12.15 19.63 12.96
CA GLY A 370 12.29 18.92 14.23
C GLY A 370 13.53 18.04 14.26
N ASP A 371 14.06 17.81 15.45
CA ASP A 371 15.27 17.00 15.67
C ASP A 371 14.99 15.48 15.67
N ALA A 372 13.71 15.09 15.78
CA ALA A 372 13.25 13.70 15.76
C ALA A 372 13.26 13.08 14.35
N SER A 373 14.32 13.33 13.58
CA SER A 373 14.50 12.77 12.25
C SER A 373 14.88 11.29 12.35
N ASP A 374 13.90 10.44 12.64
CA ASP A 374 13.97 9.10 12.09
C ASP A 374 13.80 9.24 10.56
N ASN A 375 14.94 9.36 9.90
CA ASN A 375 15.05 9.46 8.44
C ASN A 375 14.49 8.20 7.75
N GLU A 376 14.24 7.11 8.48
CA GLU A 376 13.50 5.96 7.97
C GLU A 376 11.97 6.14 8.08
N ALA A 377 11.47 6.64 9.22
CA ALA A 377 10.04 6.89 9.44
C ALA A 377 9.45 8.00 8.56
N THR A 378 10.27 8.94 8.11
CA THR A 378 9.87 10.05 7.22
C THR A 378 10.03 9.73 5.72
N ARG A 379 10.33 8.47 5.35
CA ARG A 379 10.57 8.09 3.95
C ARG A 379 9.31 8.19 3.08
N GLY A 380 9.00 9.37 2.57
CA GLY A 380 7.87 9.58 1.66
C GLY A 380 6.98 10.72 2.10
N THR A 381 7.03 11.07 3.39
CA THR A 381 6.18 12.12 3.97
C THR A 381 6.84 13.47 3.83
N ASN A 382 6.02 14.49 3.59
CA ASN A 382 6.42 15.89 3.49
C ASN A 382 7.57 16.13 2.50
N ILE A 383 7.53 15.49 1.33
CA ILE A 383 8.50 15.75 0.26
C ILE A 383 8.22 17.14 -0.34
N LEU A 384 9.26 17.93 -0.62
CA LEU A 384 9.07 19.19 -1.34
C LEU A 384 8.48 18.94 -2.72
N PHE A 385 7.43 19.69 -3.06
CA PHE A 385 6.87 19.67 -4.40
C PHE A 385 7.58 20.68 -5.32
N PRO A 386 7.82 20.35 -6.61
CA PRO A 386 7.65 19.03 -7.21
C PRO A 386 8.76 18.07 -6.74
N PRO A 387 8.44 16.77 -6.54
CA PRO A 387 9.49 15.80 -6.27
C PRO A 387 10.42 15.68 -7.49
N PRO A 388 11.74 15.47 -7.28
CA PRO A 388 12.67 15.24 -8.38
C PRO A 388 12.32 13.92 -9.10
N ASP A 389 12.70 13.84 -10.38
CA ASP A 389 12.65 12.61 -11.19
C ASP A 389 11.25 11.98 -11.32
N CYS A 390 10.22 12.82 -11.26
CA CYS A 390 8.82 12.43 -11.44
C CYS A 390 8.17 13.22 -12.58
N ASP A 391 7.39 12.55 -13.41
CA ASP A 391 6.71 13.16 -14.55
C ASP A 391 5.29 13.60 -14.18
N TRP A 392 4.67 12.91 -13.21
CA TRP A 392 3.29 13.17 -12.80
C TRP A 392 2.97 14.62 -12.37
N PRO A 393 3.90 15.45 -11.83
CA PRO A 393 3.60 16.86 -11.54
C PRO A 393 3.10 17.64 -12.77
N ALA A 394 3.52 17.26 -13.98
CA ALA A 394 3.06 17.89 -15.22
C ALA A 394 1.54 17.71 -15.44
N ASP A 395 0.94 16.63 -14.93
CA ASP A 395 -0.51 16.38 -15.03
C ASP A 395 -1.34 17.44 -14.28
N PHE A 396 -0.71 18.12 -13.31
CA PHE A 396 -1.28 19.22 -12.52
C PHE A 396 -0.94 20.62 -13.05
N GLY A 397 -0.11 20.72 -14.10
CA GLY A 397 0.39 21.99 -14.63
C GLY A 397 -0.64 22.84 -15.39
N GLU A 398 -1.84 22.31 -15.68
CA GLU A 398 -2.88 23.08 -16.37
C GLU A 398 -3.30 24.30 -15.53
N ARG A 399 -3.27 25.49 -16.11
CA ARG A 399 -3.80 26.69 -15.44
C ARG A 399 -5.33 26.64 -15.41
N VAL A 400 -5.91 26.62 -14.22
CA VAL A 400 -7.37 26.61 -14.03
C VAL A 400 -7.94 27.98 -13.69
N GLY A 401 -7.08 29.00 -13.54
CA GLY A 401 -7.44 30.33 -13.08
C GLY A 401 -7.73 30.34 -11.57
N ASP A 402 -8.32 31.43 -11.08
CA ASP A 402 -8.64 31.58 -9.67
C ASP A 402 -9.67 30.52 -9.22
N VAL A 403 -9.25 29.64 -8.31
CA VAL A 403 -10.12 28.62 -7.72
C VAL A 403 -10.78 29.20 -6.47
N GLU A 404 -12.03 29.63 -6.62
CA GLU A 404 -12.82 30.15 -5.51
C GLU A 404 -13.89 29.14 -5.05
N ILE A 405 -13.79 28.71 -3.78
CA ILE A 405 -14.84 27.92 -3.13
C ILE A 405 -15.92 28.88 -2.60
N ARG A 406 -17.02 28.98 -3.37
CA ARG A 406 -18.11 29.95 -3.15
C ARG A 406 -19.22 29.46 -2.23
N CYS A 407 -19.38 28.16 -2.07
CA CYS A 407 -20.43 27.59 -1.23
C CYS A 407 -20.21 27.96 0.26
N GLN A 408 -21.29 28.15 1.00
CA GLN A 408 -21.23 28.33 2.44
C GLN A 408 -21.02 26.98 3.13
N GLY A 409 -20.04 26.91 4.03
CA GLY A 409 -19.77 25.71 4.82
C GLY A 409 -20.90 25.42 5.80
N GLN A 410 -21.41 24.20 5.80
CA GLN A 410 -22.40 23.71 6.75
C GLN A 410 -21.71 22.95 7.88
N ASN A 411 -22.30 22.90 9.08
CA ASN A 411 -21.79 22.01 10.13
C ASN A 411 -21.83 20.56 9.66
N ALA A 412 -20.77 19.80 9.94
CA ALA A 412 -20.83 18.36 9.83
C ALA A 412 -21.92 17.81 10.79
N PRO A 413 -22.77 16.88 10.34
CA PRO A 413 -23.79 16.32 11.21
C PRO A 413 -23.16 15.45 12.30
N ALA A 414 -23.70 15.55 13.51
CA ALA A 414 -23.32 14.72 14.63
C ALA A 414 -23.99 13.35 14.57
N VAL A 415 -23.33 12.34 15.12
CA VAL A 415 -23.84 11.00 15.33
C VAL A 415 -23.66 10.61 16.79
N ALA A 416 -24.58 9.81 17.31
CA ALA A 416 -24.45 9.30 18.67
C ALA A 416 -23.27 8.33 18.75
N LEU A 417 -22.52 8.32 19.85
CA LEU A 417 -21.33 7.47 19.97
C LEU A 417 -21.69 5.99 19.89
N GLU A 418 -22.83 5.58 20.44
CA GLU A 418 -23.39 4.24 20.35
C GLU A 418 -23.87 3.83 18.95
N ASP A 419 -24.09 4.80 18.06
CA ASP A 419 -24.31 4.52 16.64
C ASP A 419 -22.98 4.24 15.92
N VAL A 420 -21.85 4.63 16.49
CA VAL A 420 -20.53 4.49 15.88
C VAL A 420 -19.76 3.33 16.44
N VAL A 421 -19.72 3.21 17.76
CA VAL A 421 -18.94 2.23 18.52
C VAL A 421 -19.92 1.29 19.24
N THR A 422 -19.53 0.05 19.44
CA THR A 422 -20.25 -0.91 20.27
C THR A 422 -19.26 -1.72 21.11
N ARG A 423 -19.68 -2.18 22.29
CA ARG A 423 -18.89 -3.11 23.09
C ARG A 423 -19.12 -4.53 22.60
N LEU A 424 -18.08 -5.35 22.61
CA LEU A 424 -18.18 -6.76 22.21
C LEU A 424 -19.06 -7.57 23.19
N ASP A 425 -19.10 -7.17 24.46
CA ASP A 425 -19.97 -7.76 25.50
C ASP A 425 -21.44 -7.29 25.41
N GLY A 426 -21.78 -6.42 24.46
CA GLY A 426 -23.11 -5.83 24.31
C GLY A 426 -23.48 -4.78 25.37
N GLY A 427 -22.54 -4.41 26.24
CA GLY A 427 -22.71 -3.36 27.23
C GLY A 427 -22.82 -1.96 26.60
N ALA A 428 -23.26 -0.99 27.41
CA ALA A 428 -23.32 0.40 26.97
C ALA A 428 -21.92 0.97 26.70
N VAL A 429 -21.78 1.72 25.61
CA VAL A 429 -20.53 2.43 25.30
C VAL A 429 -20.41 3.64 26.21
N ALA A 430 -19.47 3.59 27.15
CA ALA A 430 -19.10 4.75 27.94
C ALA A 430 -18.11 5.63 27.14
N PRO A 431 -18.12 6.96 27.34
CA PRO A 431 -17.11 7.82 26.76
C PRO A 431 -15.72 7.45 27.30
N GLY A 432 -14.77 7.18 26.43
CA GLY A 432 -13.43 6.67 26.78
C GLY A 432 -12.41 6.92 25.67
N ASP A 433 -11.20 6.38 25.85
CA ASP A 433 -10.15 6.46 24.84
C ASP A 433 -10.39 5.40 23.76
N LEU A 434 -10.45 5.85 22.49
CA LEU A 434 -10.61 4.94 21.36
C LEU A 434 -9.27 4.42 20.81
N LEU A 435 -8.12 4.93 21.26
CA LEU A 435 -6.79 4.53 20.78
C LEU A 435 -5.94 3.84 21.84
N THR A 436 -5.82 4.37 23.06
CA THR A 436 -4.79 3.90 24.00
C THR A 436 -5.22 2.80 24.95
N ASP A 437 -6.50 2.40 24.94
CA ASP A 437 -6.97 1.30 25.77
C ASP A 437 -6.50 -0.08 25.24
N GLY A 438 -5.92 -0.17 24.04
CA GLY A 438 -5.59 -1.46 23.38
C GLY A 438 -6.83 -2.33 23.09
N THR A 439 -8.01 -1.82 23.42
CA THR A 439 -9.27 -2.55 23.41
C THR A 439 -10.18 -2.19 22.24
N PHE A 440 -9.81 -1.16 21.45
CA PHE A 440 -10.59 -0.79 20.27
C PHE A 440 -10.10 -1.56 19.05
N PHE A 441 -10.93 -2.47 18.58
CA PHE A 441 -10.69 -3.15 17.33
C PHE A 441 -10.97 -2.21 16.15
N ASP A 442 -9.90 -1.66 15.60
CA ASP A 442 -9.97 -0.78 14.44
C ASP A 442 -10.05 -1.58 13.14
N CYS A 443 -11.28 -1.78 12.67
CA CYS A 443 -11.60 -2.58 11.48
C CYS A 443 -11.04 -2.02 10.17
N LEU A 444 -10.43 -0.82 10.17
CA LEU A 444 -10.45 0.04 9.00
C LEU A 444 -9.28 -0.16 8.05
N GLU A 445 -8.12 -0.61 8.52
CA GLU A 445 -6.98 -0.82 7.62
C GLU A 445 -6.89 -2.26 7.14
N THR A 446 -7.59 -2.53 6.04
CA THR A 446 -7.27 -3.67 5.19
C THR A 446 -6.08 -3.23 4.32
N ILE A 447 -4.86 -3.40 4.84
CA ILE A 447 -3.54 -3.53 4.16
C ILE A 447 -3.42 -2.93 2.74
N GLY A 448 -2.54 -1.92 2.66
CA GLY A 448 -2.02 -1.27 1.44
C GLY A 448 -1.09 -0.08 1.76
N CYS A 449 -1.03 0.38 3.02
CA CYS A 449 -0.13 1.46 3.46
C CYS A 449 0.51 1.11 4.82
N GLU A 450 1.03 -0.11 4.96
CA GLU A 450 1.72 -0.52 6.20
C GLU A 450 3.02 0.28 6.39
N ALA A 451 2.92 1.44 7.04
CA ALA A 451 3.95 1.87 7.96
C ALA A 451 3.33 1.76 9.35
N ARG A 452 3.69 0.72 10.12
CA ARG A 452 3.49 0.78 11.57
C ARG A 452 4.21 2.05 12.03
N ALA A 453 3.46 3.09 12.41
CA ALA A 453 4.02 4.18 13.20
C ALA A 453 4.70 3.51 14.40
N GLY A 454 6.01 3.72 14.56
CA GLY A 454 6.81 3.06 15.58
C GLY A 454 6.09 3.07 16.91
N GLY A 455 5.76 1.88 17.41
CA GLY A 455 5.37 1.73 18.80
C GLY A 455 6.51 2.28 19.65
N ALA A 456 6.15 3.03 20.69
CA ALA A 456 7.11 3.47 21.69
C ALA A 456 7.85 2.23 22.24
N ASP A 457 9.11 2.07 21.86
CA ASP A 457 9.98 1.07 22.47
C ASP A 457 10.18 1.47 23.93
N GLU A 458 9.60 0.67 24.83
CA GLU A 458 10.06 0.62 26.21
C GLU A 458 11.45 -0.06 26.24
N ASP A 459 12.44 0.72 26.66
CA ASP A 459 13.75 0.30 27.18
C ASP A 459 14.57 -0.73 26.38
N VAL A 460 15.22 -0.27 25.30
CA VAL A 460 16.45 -0.89 24.80
C VAL A 460 17.59 0.13 24.84
N ALA A 461 18.51 -0.05 25.78
CA ALA A 461 19.71 0.77 25.92
C ALA A 461 20.63 0.61 24.69
N VAL A 462 20.79 1.67 23.90
CA VAL A 462 21.71 1.71 22.76
C VAL A 462 22.99 2.48 23.12
N ALA A 463 24.14 1.84 22.90
CA ALA A 463 25.48 2.42 23.05
C ALA A 463 25.82 3.37 21.88
N PRO A 464 26.68 4.40 22.07
CA PRO A 464 26.82 5.48 21.09
C PRO A 464 27.79 5.12 19.96
N ALA A 465 27.34 5.26 18.71
CA ALA A 465 28.21 5.35 17.55
C ALA A 465 28.26 6.80 17.06
N ARG A 466 29.43 7.43 17.19
CA ARG A 466 29.80 8.68 16.54
C ARG A 466 29.92 8.47 15.04
N GLN A 467 29.38 9.38 14.23
CA GLN A 467 30.03 9.82 12.99
C GLN A 467 29.49 11.16 12.49
N ASP A 468 30.43 12.11 12.34
CA ASP A 468 30.30 13.43 11.73
C ASP A 468 30.04 13.34 10.23
N TYR A 469 29.11 14.14 9.69
CA TYR A 469 29.20 14.68 8.33
C TYR A 469 28.57 16.08 8.20
N GLY A 470 29.44 17.06 7.94
CA GLY A 470 29.34 18.10 6.90
C GLY A 470 28.05 18.92 6.74
N ARG A 471 28.03 20.12 7.32
CA ARG A 471 27.21 21.26 6.89
C ARG A 471 27.51 21.62 5.42
N TYR A 472 26.47 21.70 4.58
CA TYR A 472 26.53 22.46 3.33
C TYR A 472 25.90 23.84 3.54
N GLU A 473 26.70 24.89 3.37
CA GLU A 473 26.22 26.27 3.21
C GLU A 473 25.80 26.48 1.74
N ILE A 474 24.59 26.98 1.53
CA ILE A 474 24.10 27.43 0.23
C ILE A 474 24.68 28.84 -0.01
N ARG A 475 25.60 28.97 -0.96
CA ARG A 475 25.97 30.26 -1.55
C ARG A 475 25.10 30.54 -2.76
N THR A 476 24.38 31.67 -2.71
CA THR A 476 23.76 32.31 -3.86
C THR A 476 24.75 33.31 -4.45
N ASP A 477 25.25 33.06 -5.65
CA ASP A 477 25.91 34.09 -6.45
C ASP A 477 25.14 34.30 -7.76
N ALA A 478 24.76 35.55 -7.97
CA ALA A 478 24.17 36.10 -9.18
C ALA A 478 25.20 36.98 -9.90
N ALA A 479 25.44 36.70 -11.18
CA ALA A 479 26.00 37.53 -12.26
C ALA A 479 26.51 36.54 -13.33
N GLY A 480 26.24 36.62 -14.63
CA GLY A 480 26.17 37.78 -15.51
C GLY A 480 27.24 37.59 -16.60
N LEU A 481 26.88 37.93 -17.86
CA LEU A 481 27.72 37.93 -19.09
C LEU A 481 27.89 36.54 -19.75
N GLY A 482 27.84 36.36 -21.06
CA GLY A 482 27.79 37.29 -22.19
C GLY A 482 27.68 36.52 -23.51
N SER A 483 27.37 37.28 -24.57
CA SER A 483 27.20 36.90 -25.98
C SER A 483 28.42 36.24 -26.63
N SER A 484 28.18 35.39 -27.62
CA SER A 484 28.79 35.52 -28.94
C SER A 484 28.06 34.67 -29.98
N ASP A 485 27.83 35.29 -31.13
CA ASP A 485 27.27 34.77 -32.36
C ASP A 485 28.19 33.76 -33.09
N ASP A 486 27.61 33.19 -34.15
CA ASP A 486 28.21 32.55 -35.33
C ASP A 486 28.68 31.08 -35.19
N ASP A 487 28.01 30.15 -35.88
CA ASP A 487 28.60 29.55 -37.10
C ASP A 487 27.57 28.76 -37.93
N ASP A 488 27.66 28.95 -39.24
CA ASP A 488 26.88 28.34 -40.31
C ASP A 488 27.39 26.92 -40.64
N GLY A 489 26.52 26.01 -41.09
CA GLY A 489 26.96 24.73 -41.64
C GLY A 489 25.82 23.86 -42.15
N ALA A 490 25.62 23.90 -43.47
CA ALA A 490 24.64 23.17 -44.24
C ALA A 490 25.01 21.69 -44.51
N ASP A 491 24.04 21.00 -45.13
CA ASP A 491 24.18 19.79 -45.97
C ASP A 491 24.31 18.46 -45.21
N GLU A 492 23.72 17.33 -45.60
CA GLU A 492 22.94 16.92 -46.76
C GLU A 492 22.25 15.57 -46.41
N ASP A 493 21.37 15.13 -47.31
CA ASP A 493 20.57 13.91 -47.29
C ASP A 493 21.36 12.61 -47.04
N ASP A 494 20.70 11.61 -46.44
CA ASP A 494 20.89 10.21 -46.88
C ASP A 494 19.73 9.30 -46.42
N GLU A 495 18.94 8.90 -47.42
CA GLU A 495 18.00 7.78 -47.39
C GLU A 495 18.77 6.46 -47.19
N MET A 496 18.27 5.57 -46.33
CA MET A 496 18.71 4.18 -46.31
C MET A 496 17.53 3.19 -46.32
N PRO A 497 17.64 2.07 -47.07
CA PRO A 497 16.51 1.31 -47.57
C PRO A 497 15.99 0.23 -46.61
N THR A 498 14.70 -0.05 -46.74
CA THR A 498 14.01 -1.21 -46.15
C THR A 498 14.36 -2.48 -46.93
N TYR A 499 15.16 -3.37 -46.33
CA TYR A 499 15.32 -4.75 -46.81
C TYR A 499 14.47 -5.70 -45.97
N GLY A 500 13.43 -6.26 -46.61
CA GLY A 500 12.66 -7.39 -46.09
C GLY A 500 13.35 -8.71 -46.43
N TYR A 501 13.56 -9.55 -45.41
CA TYR A 501 13.85 -10.97 -45.58
C TYR A 501 12.64 -11.78 -45.12
N GLY A 502 11.98 -12.42 -46.09
CA GLY A 502 10.92 -13.40 -45.86
C GLY A 502 11.51 -14.76 -45.48
N CYS A 503 11.00 -15.36 -44.41
CA CYS A 503 11.35 -16.73 -44.02
C CYS A 503 10.52 -17.73 -44.86
N ILE A 504 11.23 -18.56 -45.63
CA ILE A 504 10.69 -19.70 -46.37
C ILE A 504 10.45 -20.82 -45.36
N GLY A 505 9.23 -20.97 -44.86
CA GLY A 505 8.98 -22.10 -43.95
C GLY A 505 7.66 -22.19 -43.20
N CYS A 506 6.63 -21.38 -43.47
CA CYS A 506 5.33 -21.55 -42.81
C CYS A 506 4.18 -21.18 -43.75
N HIS A 507 3.49 -22.17 -44.31
CA HIS A 507 2.11 -21.98 -44.73
C HIS A 507 1.27 -21.93 -43.45
N HIS A 508 0.80 -20.75 -43.03
CA HIS A 508 -0.48 -20.45 -42.35
C HIS A 508 -0.48 -18.94 -41.99
N ALA A 509 -1.65 -18.30 -42.05
CA ALA A 509 -1.83 -16.85 -41.98
C ALA A 509 -1.49 -16.26 -40.60
N ALA A 510 -0.90 -15.06 -40.62
CA ALA A 510 -0.53 -14.27 -39.46
C ALA A 510 -1.78 -13.77 -38.72
N ASP A 511 -1.98 -14.27 -37.50
CA ASP A 511 -2.33 -13.49 -36.30
C ASP A 511 -2.39 -14.43 -35.09
N GLY A 512 -1.52 -14.23 -34.10
CA GLY A 512 -1.68 -14.80 -32.77
C GLY A 512 -0.94 -16.10 -32.42
N CYS A 513 0.41 -16.11 -32.47
CA CYS A 513 1.17 -17.11 -31.71
C CYS A 513 2.36 -16.49 -30.97
N ILE A 514 2.29 -16.53 -29.63
CA ILE A 514 3.29 -15.99 -28.69
C ILE A 514 4.56 -16.87 -28.60
N ALA A 515 4.56 -18.07 -29.19
CA ALA A 515 5.62 -19.07 -29.01
C ALA A 515 6.88 -18.91 -29.88
N CYS A 516 7.04 -17.82 -30.66
CA CYS A 516 8.20 -17.65 -31.57
C CYS A 516 9.04 -16.39 -31.33
N ARG A 517 8.97 -15.75 -30.16
CA ARG A 517 9.88 -14.66 -29.79
C ARG A 517 10.71 -15.02 -28.55
N ALA A 518 11.69 -15.90 -28.70
CA ALA A 518 12.84 -16.01 -27.78
C ALA A 518 13.84 -17.05 -28.29
N VAL A 519 14.57 -16.76 -29.36
CA VAL A 519 15.91 -17.33 -29.59
C VAL A 519 16.71 -16.25 -30.34
N ASP A 520 17.54 -15.50 -29.61
CA ASP A 520 18.94 -15.32 -30.00
C ASP A 520 19.77 -14.64 -28.90
N ASP A 521 20.86 -15.34 -28.57
CA ASP A 521 22.19 -14.90 -28.21
C ASP A 521 22.42 -13.85 -27.11
N ARG A 522 22.79 -14.38 -25.93
CA ARG A 522 24.12 -14.14 -25.34
C ARG A 522 24.40 -15.08 -24.15
N CYS A 523 25.68 -15.47 -24.06
CA CYS A 523 26.36 -16.15 -22.94
C CYS A 523 26.33 -17.67 -22.91
N PHE A 524 27.25 -18.33 -23.64
CA PHE A 524 28.11 -19.37 -23.07
C PHE A 524 29.45 -19.35 -23.83
N GLY A 525 30.51 -18.95 -23.13
CA GLY A 525 31.88 -19.18 -23.56
C GLY A 525 32.32 -20.54 -23.07
N ASP A 526 32.69 -21.41 -24.00
CA ASP A 526 33.33 -22.70 -23.74
C ASP A 526 34.79 -22.48 -23.33
N ASP A 527 35.17 -22.93 -22.13
CA ASP A 527 36.55 -23.24 -21.79
C ASP A 527 36.58 -24.56 -20.99
N PHE A 528 36.86 -25.65 -21.71
CA PHE A 528 37.16 -26.96 -21.13
C PHE A 528 38.69 -27.11 -20.97
N GLY A 529 39.17 -27.13 -19.73
CA GLY A 529 40.49 -27.62 -19.33
C GLY A 529 40.40 -28.99 -18.64
N PRO A 530 41.47 -29.81 -18.66
CA PRO A 530 41.39 -31.25 -18.47
C PRO A 530 41.16 -31.69 -17.01
N THR A 531 40.40 -32.78 -16.90
CA THR A 531 40.09 -33.55 -15.68
C THR A 531 41.34 -34.07 -14.98
N ALA A 532 41.49 -33.76 -13.70
CA ALA A 532 42.37 -34.46 -12.78
C ALA A 532 41.56 -35.52 -12.02
N ASP A 533 42.02 -36.76 -12.09
CA ASP A 533 41.52 -37.90 -11.33
C ASP A 533 41.67 -37.65 -9.82
N VAL A 534 40.59 -37.85 -9.06
CA VAL A 534 40.63 -37.94 -7.59
C VAL A 534 39.95 -39.23 -7.19
N ASP A 535 40.75 -40.14 -6.64
CA ASP A 535 40.34 -41.39 -6.01
C ASP A 535 39.35 -41.13 -4.87
N TYR A 536 38.14 -41.68 -4.97
CA TYR A 536 37.21 -41.76 -3.86
C TYR A 536 37.48 -43.04 -3.07
N ALA A 537 38.07 -42.86 -1.88
CA ALA A 537 38.12 -43.89 -0.86
C ALA A 537 36.71 -44.09 -0.26
N ASP A 538 36.32 -45.36 -0.24
CA ASP A 538 35.11 -45.92 0.34
C ASP A 538 35.19 -45.83 1.88
N SER A 539 34.26 -45.11 2.51
CA SER A 539 34.05 -45.22 3.96
C SER A 539 32.56 -45.06 4.30
N SER A 540 31.95 -46.21 4.52
CA SER A 540 30.64 -46.41 5.12
C SER A 540 30.55 -45.84 6.54
N SER A 541 29.62 -44.93 6.77
CA SER A 541 28.91 -44.79 8.05
C SER A 541 27.55 -44.15 7.78
N GLU A 542 26.58 -44.97 7.43
CA GLU A 542 25.16 -44.65 7.56
C GLU A 542 24.83 -44.75 9.06
N ASP A 543 24.60 -43.63 9.73
CA ASP A 543 23.62 -43.44 10.81
C ASP A 543 23.65 -41.96 11.27
N ASP A 544 22.47 -41.39 11.52
CA ASP A 544 22.20 -40.06 12.13
C ASP A 544 22.30 -38.75 11.30
N LEU A 545 21.82 -38.72 10.05
CA LEU A 545 21.44 -37.45 9.41
C LEU A 545 19.91 -37.33 9.26
N PRO A 546 19.26 -36.26 9.76
CA PRO A 546 17.84 -36.04 9.55
C PRO A 546 17.54 -35.86 8.05
N PRO A 547 16.35 -36.27 7.57
CA PRO A 547 16.03 -36.27 6.15
C PRO A 547 16.14 -34.86 5.53
N PRO A 548 16.53 -34.74 4.25
CA PRO A 548 16.79 -33.46 3.56
C PRO A 548 15.63 -32.46 3.64
N ALA A 549 14.39 -32.95 3.82
CA ALA A 549 13.20 -32.13 4.03
C ALA A 549 13.28 -31.19 5.26
N LYS A 550 14.00 -31.56 6.33
CA LYS A 550 14.17 -30.70 7.52
C LYS A 550 15.20 -29.57 7.34
N ARG A 551 16.21 -29.76 6.49
CA ARG A 551 17.19 -28.69 6.16
C ARG A 551 16.63 -27.65 5.22
N LEU A 552 15.71 -28.05 4.32
CA LEU A 552 15.02 -27.11 3.43
C LEU A 552 14.02 -26.24 4.19
N ARG A 553 13.22 -26.78 5.12
CA ARG A 553 12.21 -25.97 5.86
C ARG A 553 12.79 -24.79 6.66
N GLY A 554 14.03 -24.88 7.15
CA GLY A 554 14.64 -23.83 7.98
C GLY A 554 15.12 -22.58 7.22
N ARG A 555 15.29 -22.66 5.88
CA ARG A 555 15.80 -21.54 5.06
C ARG A 555 14.70 -20.78 4.32
N TRP A 556 13.48 -21.32 4.28
CA TRP A 556 12.45 -20.92 3.31
C TRP A 556 11.35 -20.02 3.91
N ASN A 557 11.08 -20.14 5.21
CA ASN A 557 9.93 -19.49 5.88
C ASN A 557 9.97 -17.94 6.02
N ARG A 558 10.92 -17.22 5.40
CA ARG A 558 11.00 -15.75 5.50
C ARG A 558 11.38 -15.01 4.21
N SER A 559 11.69 -15.69 3.10
CA SER A 559 12.55 -15.06 2.08
C SER A 559 11.83 -14.18 1.05
N ILE A 560 10.66 -14.54 0.50
CA ILE A 560 9.99 -13.76 -0.57
C ILE A 560 9.37 -12.48 -0.03
N TYR A 561 8.61 -12.58 1.06
CA TYR A 561 7.92 -11.41 1.61
C TYR A 561 8.96 -10.35 1.99
N GLU A 562 9.95 -10.75 2.78
CA GLU A 562 11.03 -9.85 3.12
C GLU A 562 11.87 -9.44 1.90
N ALA A 563 12.06 -10.28 0.87
CA ALA A 563 12.76 -9.89 -0.35
C ALA A 563 11.97 -8.88 -1.17
N ALA A 564 10.67 -9.09 -1.41
CA ALA A 564 9.77 -8.15 -2.08
C ALA A 564 9.74 -6.81 -1.34
N GLU A 565 9.61 -6.84 -0.01
CA GLU A 565 9.66 -5.64 0.82
C GLU A 565 11.04 -4.96 0.78
N ARG A 566 12.14 -5.71 0.95
CA ARG A 566 13.52 -5.19 0.84
C ARG A 566 13.79 -4.58 -0.54
N ALA A 567 13.20 -5.14 -1.57
CA ALA A 567 13.45 -4.71 -2.92
C ALA A 567 12.73 -3.44 -3.32
N ARG A 568 11.44 -3.37 -2.98
CA ARG A 568 10.66 -2.14 -3.10
C ARG A 568 11.39 -1.01 -2.37
N ALA A 569 11.96 -1.30 -1.19
CA ALA A 569 12.84 -0.37 -0.47
C ALA A 569 14.15 -0.02 -1.22
N ARG A 570 14.82 -0.96 -1.90
CA ARG A 570 16.06 -0.72 -2.67
C ARG A 570 15.83 0.08 -3.96
N ARG A 571 14.74 -0.17 -4.71
CA ARG A 571 14.36 0.61 -5.91
C ARG A 571 14.30 2.09 -5.61
N LYS A 572 13.74 2.42 -4.44
CA LYS A 572 13.64 3.76 -3.90
C LYS A 572 15.01 4.36 -3.60
N ALA A 573 15.94 3.60 -3.02
CA ALA A 573 17.30 4.07 -2.77
C ALA A 573 18.08 4.32 -4.08
N ARG A 574 17.88 3.51 -5.12
CA ARG A 574 18.56 3.63 -6.42
C ARG A 574 18.04 4.81 -7.24
N ARG A 575 16.73 5.05 -7.25
CA ARG A 575 16.11 6.24 -7.86
C ARG A 575 16.51 7.56 -7.20
N ARG A 576 17.08 7.54 -6.00
CA ARG A 576 17.54 8.73 -5.27
C ARG A 576 19.03 9.04 -5.47
N ARG A 577 19.79 8.11 -6.05
CA ARG A 577 21.24 8.25 -6.28
C ARG A 577 21.59 8.63 -7.72
N ASN A 578 20.67 8.38 -8.63
CA ASN A 578 20.68 8.86 -10.00
C ASN A 578 19.79 10.09 -10.06
#